data_AF-A0A183B5J9-F1
#
_entry.id   AF-A0A183B5J9-F1
#
_cell.length_a   1.000
_cell.length_b   1.000
_cell.length_c   1.000
_cell.angle_alpha   90.00
_cell.angle_beta   90.00
_cell.angle_gamma   90.00
#
_symmetry.space_group_name_H-M   'P 1'
#
loop_
_entity.id
_entity.type
_entity.pdbx_description
1 polymer ?
#
loop_
_entity_poly.entity_id
_entity_poly.type
_entity_poly.pdbx_seq_one_letter_code
_entity_poly.pdbx_strand_id
1 'polypeptide(L)'
;MSVKPGEEIPARCLGETGALSFKKPTEQDLKDTQELETTLSQLNIFETPEEMSQRREALVRLQEISNAWIRKKAREQNLPPHVVNSTTGKIFTFGSYRLGVNFRGADIDSLLVVPRFITREEFFDEFQAVLADDPNVEDIHAVVDAFVPVLKMKFMEVEVSFHRFVKPLIVQIDLLFAQLDQMSIPENFSLCENTETIMRNMDERDVRSINGVRVTEDILNLVYNKNAFKVALKVIRIWAKRRNIYSNALGFLGGVSWAILVSRICQLYPYATPSMIVYLFFKIFSQWPWPKPVRLRESEIISSLCLPVWDPRLTVTCEQSFAS
;
A
#
# COMPACT_ATOMS: atom_id res chain seq x y z
N MET A 1 -1.65 -19.35 -12.08
CA MET A 1 -0.55 -19.44 -13.05
C MET A 1 0.60 -20.18 -12.38
N SER A 2 0.90 -21.38 -12.86
CA SER A 2 1.97 -22.23 -12.34
C SER A 2 3.34 -21.60 -12.60
N VAL A 3 4.18 -21.57 -11.56
CA VAL A 3 5.57 -21.11 -11.63
C VAL A 3 6.31 -21.91 -12.71
N LYS A 4 6.89 -21.24 -13.69
CA LYS A 4 7.66 -21.90 -14.76
C LYS A 4 8.89 -22.60 -14.15
N PRO A 5 9.26 -23.80 -14.60
CA PRO A 5 10.47 -24.47 -14.13
C PRO A 5 11.70 -23.66 -14.60
N GLY A 6 12.46 -23.08 -13.67
CA GLY A 6 13.73 -22.40 -13.97
C GLY A 6 13.88 -20.95 -13.47
N GLU A 7 12.84 -20.33 -12.90
CA GLU A 7 13.03 -19.04 -12.22
C GLU A 7 13.68 -19.27 -10.85
N GLU A 8 14.98 -18.99 -10.79
CA GLU A 8 15.73 -18.91 -9.54
C GLU A 8 15.08 -17.84 -8.63
N ILE A 9 14.85 -18.19 -7.36
CA ILE A 9 14.21 -17.25 -6.42
C ILE A 9 15.15 -16.06 -6.23
N PRO A 10 14.71 -14.81 -6.48
CA PRO A 10 15.57 -13.65 -6.28
C PRO A 10 16.07 -13.60 -4.84
N ALA A 11 17.37 -13.34 -4.63
CA ALA A 11 17.98 -13.35 -3.30
C ALA A 11 17.24 -12.44 -2.29
N ARG A 12 16.75 -11.29 -2.74
CA ARG A 12 15.93 -10.37 -1.92
C ARG A 12 14.65 -11.00 -1.35
N CYS A 13 14.10 -12.01 -2.03
CA CYS A 13 12.90 -12.73 -1.61
C CYS A 13 13.16 -13.77 -0.53
N LEU A 14 14.41 -14.02 -0.15
CA LEU A 14 14.79 -14.97 0.90
C LEU A 14 15.06 -14.27 2.25
N GLY A 15 14.96 -12.94 2.29
CA GLY A 15 15.24 -12.12 3.48
C GLY A 15 16.68 -12.24 3.99
N GLU A 16 16.94 -11.74 5.20
CA GLU A 16 18.30 -11.68 5.78
C GLU A 16 18.89 -13.06 6.12
N THR A 17 18.05 -14.04 6.46
CA THR A 17 18.49 -15.34 7.00
C THR A 17 18.52 -16.45 5.96
N GLY A 18 18.09 -16.17 4.73
CA GLY A 18 17.76 -17.20 3.76
C GLY A 18 16.49 -17.99 4.12
N ALA A 19 16.10 -18.89 3.21
CA ALA A 19 14.97 -19.80 3.44
C ALA A 19 15.35 -20.95 4.39
N LEU A 20 14.41 -21.31 5.26
CA LEU A 20 14.52 -22.50 6.12
C LEU A 20 14.25 -23.78 5.35
N SER A 21 13.41 -23.71 4.31
CA SER A 21 13.09 -24.87 3.48
C SER A 21 12.69 -24.50 2.07
N PHE A 22 13.25 -25.23 1.11
CA PHE A 22 12.86 -25.22 -0.30
C PHE A 22 11.98 -26.42 -0.68
N LYS A 23 11.38 -27.10 0.30
CA LYS A 23 10.47 -28.22 0.03
C LYS A 23 9.28 -27.74 -0.79
N LYS A 24 9.04 -28.43 -1.90
CA LYS A 24 7.85 -28.23 -2.74
C LYS A 24 6.60 -28.78 -2.03
N PRO A 25 5.42 -28.24 -2.34
CA PRO A 25 4.18 -28.71 -1.74
C PRO A 25 3.90 -30.16 -2.16
N THR A 26 3.32 -30.93 -1.23
CA THR A 26 2.77 -32.26 -1.48
C THR A 26 1.38 -32.16 -2.12
N GLU A 27 0.86 -33.27 -2.63
CA GLU A 27 -0.51 -33.32 -3.16
C GLU A 27 -1.56 -32.97 -2.09
N GLN A 28 -1.31 -33.35 -0.83
CA GLN A 28 -2.18 -32.99 0.28
C GLN A 28 -2.15 -31.48 0.54
N ASP A 29 -0.99 -30.84 0.51
CA ASP A 29 -0.88 -29.37 0.70
C ASP A 29 -1.65 -28.59 -0.37
N LEU A 30 -1.65 -29.10 -1.61
CA LEU A 30 -2.42 -28.53 -2.72
C LEU A 30 -3.93 -28.71 -2.52
N LYS A 31 -4.36 -29.89 -2.04
CA LYS A 31 -5.75 -30.15 -1.71
C LYS A 31 -6.25 -29.24 -0.58
N ASP A 32 -5.48 -29.13 0.50
CA ASP A 32 -5.81 -28.25 1.63
C ASP A 32 -5.88 -26.78 1.20
N THR A 33 -5.01 -26.37 0.28
CA THR A 33 -5.05 -25.02 -0.33
C THR A 33 -6.33 -24.80 -1.11
N GLN A 34 -6.76 -25.78 -1.91
CA GLN A 34 -7.98 -25.68 -2.69
C GLN A 34 -9.23 -25.58 -1.79
N GLU A 35 -9.28 -26.36 -0.71
CA GLU A 35 -10.36 -26.27 0.29
C GLU A 35 -10.37 -24.90 0.99
N LEU A 36 -9.19 -24.36 1.33
CA LEU A 36 -9.03 -23.03 1.91
C LEU A 36 -9.53 -21.93 0.96
N GLU A 37 -9.13 -21.97 -0.32
CA GLU A 37 -9.56 -20.99 -1.33
C GLU A 37 -11.07 -21.07 -1.62
N THR A 38 -11.63 -22.28 -1.62
CA THR A 38 -13.08 -22.52 -1.76
C THR A 38 -13.83 -21.87 -0.59
N THR A 39 -13.34 -22.08 0.63
CA THR A 39 -13.92 -21.47 1.84
C THR A 39 -13.84 -19.95 1.79
N LEU A 40 -12.70 -19.37 1.39
CA LEU A 40 -12.56 -17.91 1.25
C LEU A 40 -13.52 -17.32 0.22
N SER A 41 -13.76 -18.05 -0.87
CA SER A 41 -14.67 -17.62 -1.93
C SER A 41 -16.12 -17.63 -1.46
N GLN A 42 -16.51 -18.62 -0.65
CA GLN A 42 -17.86 -18.73 -0.06
C GLN A 42 -18.18 -17.63 0.95
N LEU A 43 -17.16 -17.05 1.60
CA LEU A 43 -17.37 -15.95 2.56
C LEU A 43 -17.85 -14.65 1.88
N ASN A 44 -17.61 -14.47 0.57
CA ASN A 44 -18.02 -13.30 -0.22
C ASN A 44 -17.65 -11.94 0.43
N ILE A 45 -16.52 -11.91 1.15
CA ILE A 45 -16.01 -10.73 1.87
C ILE A 45 -14.95 -9.95 1.08
N PHE A 46 -14.45 -10.53 -0.03
CA PHE A 46 -13.47 -9.91 -0.90
C PHE A 46 -14.12 -9.31 -2.13
N GLU A 47 -13.44 -8.35 -2.72
CA GLU A 47 -13.96 -7.60 -3.85
C GLU A 47 -14.10 -8.45 -5.10
N THR A 48 -15.16 -8.19 -5.87
CA THR A 48 -15.36 -8.83 -7.16
C THR A 48 -14.51 -8.15 -8.25
N PRO A 49 -14.26 -8.82 -9.39
CA PRO A 49 -13.58 -8.19 -10.53
C PRO A 49 -14.24 -6.89 -11.00
N GLU A 50 -15.56 -6.81 -10.93
CA GLU A 50 -16.34 -5.63 -11.30
C GLU A 50 -16.09 -4.48 -10.31
N GLU A 51 -16.15 -4.73 -9.00
CA GLU A 51 -15.82 -3.72 -7.98
C GLU A 51 -14.37 -3.24 -8.12
N MET A 52 -13.43 -4.14 -8.44
CA MET A 52 -12.04 -3.77 -8.72
C MET A 52 -11.88 -2.91 -9.98
N SER A 53 -12.74 -3.11 -10.99
CA SER A 53 -12.76 -2.30 -12.22
C SER A 53 -13.25 -0.88 -11.93
N GLN A 54 -14.36 -0.75 -11.21
CA GLN A 54 -14.92 0.55 -10.81
C GLN A 54 -13.91 1.36 -9.99
N ARG A 55 -13.29 0.74 -8.98
CA ARG A 55 -12.20 1.39 -8.21
C ARG A 55 -11.05 1.90 -9.08
N ARG A 56 -10.73 1.19 -10.17
CA ARG A 56 -9.68 1.60 -11.10
C ARG A 56 -10.13 2.81 -11.92
N GLU A 57 -11.37 2.84 -12.37
CA GLU A 57 -11.94 3.96 -13.11
C GLU A 57 -12.01 5.23 -12.25
N ALA A 58 -12.47 5.12 -11.01
CA ALA A 58 -12.41 6.21 -10.03
C ALA A 58 -10.98 6.78 -9.86
N LEU A 59 -9.95 5.92 -9.77
CA LEU A 59 -8.56 6.34 -9.68
C LEU A 59 -8.03 7.02 -10.96
N VAL A 60 -8.44 6.53 -12.15
CA VAL A 60 -8.09 7.16 -13.44
C VAL A 60 -8.68 8.55 -13.50
N ARG A 61 -9.95 8.71 -13.14
CA ARG A 61 -10.61 10.02 -13.13
C ARG A 61 -9.99 10.97 -12.10
N LEU A 62 -9.69 10.49 -10.90
CA LEU A 62 -8.98 11.29 -9.89
C LEU A 62 -7.61 11.75 -10.40
N GLN A 63 -6.89 10.89 -11.14
CA GLN A 63 -5.60 11.22 -11.76
C GLN A 63 -5.74 12.30 -12.84
N GLU A 64 -6.82 12.27 -13.63
CA GLU A 64 -7.12 13.30 -14.65
C GLU A 64 -7.42 14.65 -14.01
N ILE A 65 -8.28 14.69 -12.98
CA ILE A 65 -8.60 15.90 -12.21
C ILE A 65 -7.32 16.49 -11.59
N SER A 66 -6.50 15.64 -10.97
CA SER A 66 -5.22 16.04 -10.36
C SER A 66 -4.28 16.67 -11.40
N ASN A 67 -4.16 16.06 -12.58
CA ASN A 67 -3.30 16.57 -13.65
C ASN A 67 -3.83 17.91 -14.22
N ALA A 68 -5.15 18.06 -14.36
CA ALA A 68 -5.76 19.31 -14.81
C ALA A 68 -5.50 20.45 -13.82
N TRP A 69 -5.65 20.19 -12.52
CA TRP A 69 -5.35 21.15 -11.46
C TRP A 69 -3.87 21.55 -11.44
N ILE A 70 -2.94 20.59 -11.46
CA ILE A 70 -1.49 20.87 -11.47
C ILE A 70 -1.09 21.73 -12.68
N ARG A 71 -1.64 21.44 -13.87
CA ARG A 71 -1.40 22.25 -15.07
C ARG A 71 -1.96 23.67 -14.94
N LYS A 72 -3.11 23.85 -14.27
CA LYS A 72 -3.68 25.17 -13.99
C LYS A 72 -2.72 25.97 -13.09
N LYS A 73 -2.26 25.40 -11.98
CA LYS A 73 -1.29 26.03 -11.07
C LYS A 73 0.03 26.37 -11.77
N ALA A 74 0.53 25.50 -12.63
CA ALA A 74 1.73 25.77 -13.42
C ALA A 74 1.59 27.01 -14.32
N ARG A 75 0.39 27.27 -14.88
CA ARG A 75 0.12 28.49 -15.67
C ARG A 75 0.03 29.74 -14.80
N GLU A 76 -0.61 29.65 -13.63
CA GLU A 76 -0.74 30.77 -12.70
C GLU A 76 0.63 31.26 -12.20
N GLN A 77 1.59 30.34 -12.05
CA GLN A 77 2.97 30.68 -11.70
C GLN A 77 3.84 31.13 -12.89
N ASN A 78 3.23 31.37 -14.06
CA ASN A 78 3.92 31.81 -15.28
C ASN A 78 5.08 30.89 -15.71
N LEU A 79 4.96 29.57 -15.47
CA LEU A 79 5.97 28.61 -15.92
C LEU A 79 5.98 28.53 -17.47
N PRO A 80 7.13 28.23 -18.09
CA PRO A 80 7.24 28.11 -19.54
C PRO A 80 6.23 27.10 -20.12
N PRO A 81 5.65 27.34 -21.32
CA PRO A 81 4.62 26.46 -21.90
C PRO A 81 5.04 24.98 -22.02
N HIS A 82 6.32 24.72 -22.27
CA HIS A 82 6.84 23.35 -22.34
C HIS A 82 6.80 22.65 -20.96
N VAL A 83 7.02 23.38 -19.87
CA VAL A 83 6.91 22.86 -18.48
C VAL A 83 5.44 22.63 -18.14
N VAL A 84 4.56 23.59 -18.45
CA VAL A 84 3.12 23.45 -18.20
C VAL A 84 2.55 22.19 -18.86
N ASN A 85 2.95 21.90 -20.10
CA ASN A 85 2.44 20.73 -20.82
C ASN A 85 3.05 19.40 -20.35
N SER A 86 4.29 19.42 -19.84
CA SER A 86 5.01 18.23 -19.37
C SER A 86 4.84 17.97 -17.88
N THR A 87 4.25 18.89 -17.12
CA THR A 87 4.08 18.71 -15.69
C THR A 87 2.80 17.95 -15.37
N THR A 88 2.96 16.86 -14.63
CA THR A 88 1.89 16.02 -14.13
C THR A 88 2.15 15.69 -12.66
N GLY A 89 1.10 15.26 -11.98
CA GLY A 89 1.21 14.56 -10.70
C GLY A 89 1.02 13.07 -10.91
N LYS A 90 1.30 12.28 -9.88
CA LYS A 90 1.09 10.83 -9.94
C LYS A 90 0.42 10.32 -8.69
N ILE A 91 -0.67 9.58 -8.88
CA ILE A 91 -1.38 8.89 -7.82
C ILE A 91 -0.77 7.50 -7.65
N PHE A 92 -0.36 7.21 -6.43
CA PHE A 92 0.06 5.90 -5.99
C PHE A 92 -0.98 5.33 -5.05
N THR A 93 -1.27 4.03 -5.18
CA THR A 93 -2.09 3.33 -4.20
C THR A 93 -1.20 2.52 -3.27
N PHE A 94 -1.61 2.38 -2.02
CA PHE A 94 -0.90 1.59 -1.03
C PHE A 94 -1.88 0.79 -0.16
N GLY A 95 -1.37 0.20 0.93
CA GLY A 95 -2.23 -0.48 1.89
C GLY A 95 -2.91 -1.73 1.31
N SER A 96 -4.08 -2.08 1.86
CA SER A 96 -4.74 -3.34 1.50
C SER A 96 -5.25 -3.41 0.07
N TYR A 97 -5.60 -2.28 -0.53
CA TYR A 97 -5.99 -2.21 -1.94
C TYR A 97 -4.81 -2.58 -2.84
N ARG A 98 -3.65 -1.92 -2.67
CA ARG A 98 -2.45 -2.21 -3.46
C ARG A 98 -1.92 -3.63 -3.25
N LEU A 99 -2.01 -4.15 -2.02
CA LEU A 99 -1.67 -5.55 -1.72
C LEU A 99 -2.65 -6.55 -2.35
N GLY A 100 -3.84 -6.12 -2.81
CA GLY A 100 -4.86 -6.99 -3.39
C GLY A 100 -5.56 -7.90 -2.36
N VAL A 101 -5.62 -7.45 -1.11
CA VAL A 101 -6.24 -8.18 0.02
C VAL A 101 -7.43 -7.43 0.61
N ASN A 102 -7.96 -6.46 -0.12
CA ASN A 102 -9.00 -5.57 0.35
C ASN A 102 -10.33 -6.29 0.61
N PHE A 103 -11.03 -5.86 1.67
CA PHE A 103 -12.39 -6.34 1.94
C PHE A 103 -13.40 -5.50 1.18
N ARG A 104 -14.59 -6.03 0.94
CA ARG A 104 -15.69 -5.26 0.34
C ARG A 104 -16.00 -4.03 1.20
N GLY A 105 -16.15 -2.89 0.54
CA GLY A 105 -16.43 -1.60 1.19
C GLY A 105 -15.27 -0.98 1.97
N ALA A 106 -14.06 -1.54 1.91
CA ALA A 106 -12.88 -0.91 2.53
C ALA A 106 -12.30 0.20 1.65
N ASP A 107 -11.66 1.18 2.25
CA ASP A 107 -11.19 2.40 1.58
C ASP A 107 -10.02 2.14 0.62
N ILE A 108 -9.78 3.06 -0.32
CA ILE A 108 -8.57 3.09 -1.12
C ILE A 108 -7.60 4.10 -0.52
N ASP A 109 -6.54 3.58 0.10
CA ASP A 109 -5.39 4.39 0.50
C ASP A 109 -4.60 4.83 -0.73
N SER A 110 -4.57 6.14 -0.99
CA SER A 110 -3.94 6.77 -2.15
C SER A 110 -3.02 7.90 -1.74
N LEU A 111 -2.01 8.17 -2.55
CA LEU A 111 -1.04 9.25 -2.37
C LEU A 111 -0.92 10.01 -3.68
N LEU A 112 -1.22 11.31 -3.66
CA LEU A 112 -0.90 12.20 -4.76
C LEU A 112 0.51 12.78 -4.57
N VAL A 113 1.40 12.42 -5.48
CA VAL A 113 2.75 12.99 -5.57
C VAL A 113 2.74 14.15 -6.55
N VAL A 114 3.20 15.31 -6.09
CA VAL A 114 3.18 16.57 -6.86
C VAL A 114 4.56 17.20 -7.02
N PRO A 115 4.76 18.07 -8.03
CA PRO A 115 5.96 18.90 -8.17
C PRO A 115 6.15 19.93 -7.05
N ARG A 116 7.37 20.47 -6.95
CA ARG A 116 7.82 21.40 -5.89
C ARG A 116 7.04 22.71 -5.77
N PHE A 117 6.32 23.09 -6.82
CA PHE A 117 5.62 24.37 -6.87
C PHE A 117 4.18 24.28 -6.35
N ILE A 118 3.69 23.07 -6.06
CA ILE A 118 2.37 22.83 -5.48
C ILE A 118 2.51 22.65 -3.98
N THR A 119 1.90 23.52 -3.19
CA THR A 119 2.00 23.48 -1.73
C THR A 119 0.91 22.61 -1.09
N ARG A 120 1.13 22.24 0.18
CA ARG A 120 0.18 21.43 0.95
C ARG A 120 -1.08 22.24 1.27
N GLU A 121 -0.92 23.54 1.50
CA GLU A 121 -2.01 24.48 1.77
C GLU A 121 -2.94 24.55 0.54
N GLU A 122 -2.38 24.69 -0.66
CA GLU A 122 -3.17 24.66 -1.92
C GLU A 122 -3.86 23.31 -2.16
N PHE A 123 -3.28 22.20 -1.69
CA PHE A 123 -3.92 20.89 -1.77
C PHE A 123 -5.15 20.75 -0.86
N PHE A 124 -5.08 21.24 0.38
CA PHE A 124 -6.21 21.14 1.31
C PHE A 124 -7.26 22.24 1.16
N ASP A 125 -6.93 23.34 0.46
CA ASP A 125 -7.87 24.44 0.18
C ASP A 125 -8.38 24.38 -1.27
N GLU A 126 -7.54 24.76 -2.24
CA GLU A 126 -7.93 24.88 -3.65
C GLU A 126 -8.28 23.53 -4.29
N PHE A 127 -7.46 22.49 -4.09
CA PHE A 127 -7.72 21.19 -4.71
C PHE A 127 -8.94 20.49 -4.10
N GLN A 128 -9.18 20.68 -2.81
CA GLN A 128 -10.43 20.25 -2.18
C GLN A 128 -11.64 20.91 -2.85
N ALA A 129 -11.60 22.22 -3.12
CA ALA A 129 -12.67 22.91 -3.83
C ALA A 129 -12.85 22.39 -5.27
N VAL A 130 -11.76 22.15 -5.99
CA VAL A 130 -11.80 21.56 -7.35
C VAL A 130 -12.46 20.18 -7.35
N LEU A 131 -12.18 19.35 -6.35
CA LEU A 131 -12.81 18.04 -6.21
C LEU A 131 -14.28 18.15 -5.81
N ALA A 132 -14.64 19.10 -4.94
CA ALA A 132 -16.03 19.35 -4.54
C ALA A 132 -16.93 19.81 -5.70
N ASP A 133 -16.35 20.43 -6.72
CA ASP A 133 -17.06 20.84 -7.94
C ASP A 133 -17.35 19.67 -8.91
N ASP A 134 -16.68 18.51 -8.78
CA ASP A 134 -16.97 17.34 -9.62
C ASP A 134 -18.27 16.65 -9.15
N PRO A 135 -19.27 16.44 -10.03
CA PRO A 135 -20.55 15.83 -9.65
C PRO A 135 -20.44 14.37 -9.20
N ASN A 136 -19.27 13.74 -9.34
CA ASN A 136 -19.01 12.35 -8.95
C ASN A 136 -18.27 12.26 -7.62
N VAL A 137 -18.04 13.38 -6.93
CA VAL A 137 -17.40 13.42 -5.62
C VAL A 137 -18.42 13.88 -4.58
N GLU A 138 -18.55 13.10 -3.52
CA GLU A 138 -19.37 13.42 -2.35
C GLU A 138 -18.55 13.34 -1.06
N ASP A 139 -19.08 13.94 0.01
CA ASP A 139 -18.56 13.80 1.38
C ASP A 139 -17.06 14.12 1.52
N ILE A 140 -16.59 15.09 0.74
CA ILE A 140 -15.19 15.50 0.74
C ILE A 140 -14.86 16.34 1.99
N HIS A 141 -13.82 15.94 2.72
CA HIS A 141 -13.35 16.67 3.89
C HIS A 141 -11.86 16.41 4.16
N ALA A 142 -11.14 17.47 4.53
CA ALA A 142 -9.75 17.39 4.94
C ALA A 142 -9.60 17.11 6.44
N VAL A 143 -8.64 16.25 6.80
CA VAL A 143 -8.20 16.00 8.16
C VAL A 143 -6.72 16.41 8.26
N VAL A 144 -6.48 17.69 8.53
CA VAL A 144 -5.14 18.30 8.47
C VAL A 144 -4.34 18.08 9.76
N ASP A 145 -5.01 17.95 10.90
CA ASP A 145 -4.38 17.80 12.23
C ASP A 145 -3.98 16.35 12.57
N ALA A 146 -4.22 15.40 11.66
CA ALA A 146 -3.80 14.01 11.84
C ALA A 146 -2.28 13.85 11.77
N PHE A 147 -1.76 12.74 12.32
CA PHE A 147 -0.34 12.40 12.26
C PHE A 147 0.21 12.37 10.82
N VAL A 148 -0.64 11.98 9.87
CA VAL A 148 -0.45 12.15 8.43
C VAL A 148 -1.71 12.85 7.88
N PRO A 149 -1.59 14.10 7.39
CA PRO A 149 -2.72 14.83 6.81
C PRO A 149 -3.34 14.09 5.63
N VAL A 150 -4.67 14.00 5.61
CA VAL A 150 -5.42 13.22 4.60
C VAL A 150 -6.66 13.96 4.12
N LEU A 151 -6.93 13.87 2.82
CA LEU A 151 -8.19 14.32 2.21
C LEU A 151 -9.07 13.10 1.96
N LYS A 152 -10.23 13.03 2.62
CA LYS A 152 -11.16 11.92 2.51
C LYS A 152 -12.31 12.28 1.59
N MET A 153 -12.73 11.36 0.73
CA MET A 153 -13.83 11.58 -0.21
C MET A 153 -14.56 10.28 -0.56
N LYS A 154 -15.80 10.41 -1.03
CA LYS A 154 -16.58 9.35 -1.68
C LYS A 154 -16.67 9.62 -3.17
N PHE A 155 -16.08 8.75 -3.97
CA PHE A 155 -16.20 8.80 -5.41
C PHE A 155 -17.40 7.95 -5.83
N MET A 156 -18.42 8.59 -6.41
CA MET A 156 -19.58 7.95 -7.00
C MET A 156 -19.32 7.68 -8.48
N GLU A 157 -19.20 6.41 -8.84
CA GLU A 157 -19.14 6.06 -10.25
C GLU A 157 -20.54 5.71 -10.75
N VAL A 158 -21.08 6.59 -11.60
CA VAL A 158 -22.31 6.33 -12.35
C VAL A 158 -21.90 5.69 -13.66
N GLU A 159 -21.96 4.37 -13.75
CA GLU A 159 -21.71 3.69 -15.02
C GLU A 159 -22.83 4.05 -16.02
N VAL A 160 -22.47 4.78 -17.09
CA VAL A 160 -23.26 4.87 -18.33
C VAL A 160 -22.78 3.75 -19.26
N SER A 161 -22.89 2.50 -18.81
CA SER A 161 -22.69 1.35 -19.70
C SER A 161 -24.06 0.88 -20.19
N PHE A 162 -24.30 1.11 -21.47
CA PHE A 162 -25.54 0.87 -22.21
C PHE A 162 -26.09 -0.58 -22.18
N HIS A 163 -25.51 -1.52 -21.42
CA HIS A 163 -25.83 -2.95 -21.49
C HIS A 163 -25.93 -3.74 -20.17
N ARG A 164 -25.87 -3.10 -18.99
CA ARG A 164 -26.19 -3.80 -17.74
C ARG A 164 -26.50 -2.81 -16.64
N PHE A 165 -27.62 -3.00 -15.93
CA PHE A 165 -27.89 -2.30 -14.67
C PHE A 165 -26.84 -2.77 -13.64
N VAL A 166 -25.71 -2.09 -13.58
CA VAL A 166 -24.71 -2.27 -12.53
C VAL A 166 -25.08 -1.33 -11.39
N LYS A 167 -25.11 -1.87 -10.17
CA LYS A 167 -25.39 -1.07 -8.98
C LYS A 167 -24.25 -0.04 -8.82
N PRO A 168 -24.55 1.26 -8.65
CA PRO A 168 -23.51 2.25 -8.41
C PRO A 168 -22.74 1.88 -7.14
N LEU A 169 -21.42 1.83 -7.25
CA LEU A 169 -20.52 1.58 -6.15
C LEU A 169 -19.97 2.92 -5.66
N ILE A 170 -20.13 3.17 -4.37
CA ILE A 170 -19.50 4.32 -3.72
C ILE A 170 -18.09 3.86 -3.30
N VAL A 171 -17.08 4.49 -3.88
CA VAL A 171 -15.67 4.20 -3.60
C VAL A 171 -15.15 5.23 -2.60
N GLN A 172 -14.79 4.79 -1.40
CA GLN A 172 -14.15 5.65 -0.40
C GLN A 172 -12.65 5.75 -0.72
N ILE A 173 -12.13 6.98 -0.83
CA ILE A 173 -10.74 7.26 -1.14
C ILE A 173 -10.16 8.16 -0.04
N ASP A 174 -9.06 7.68 0.55
CA ASP A 174 -8.21 8.44 1.45
C ASP A 174 -7.00 8.92 0.64
N LEU A 175 -6.92 10.22 0.36
CA LEU A 175 -5.87 10.81 -0.48
C LEU A 175 -4.86 11.59 0.37
N LEU A 176 -3.66 11.04 0.46
CA LEU A 176 -2.50 11.69 1.05
C LEU A 176 -1.81 12.62 0.03
N PHE A 177 -0.99 13.53 0.56
CA PHE A 177 -0.17 14.45 -0.20
C PHE A 177 1.32 14.20 0.04
N ALA A 178 2.12 14.27 -1.03
CA ALA A 178 3.57 14.41 -0.93
C ALA A 178 4.11 15.35 -2.02
N GLN A 179 4.90 16.33 -1.60
CA GLN A 179 5.63 17.21 -2.51
C GLN A 179 7.04 16.66 -2.78
N LEU A 180 7.44 16.62 -4.05
CA LEU A 180 8.82 16.32 -4.44
C LEU A 180 9.56 17.59 -4.82
N ASP A 181 10.86 17.65 -4.51
CA ASP A 181 11.76 18.71 -4.98
C ASP A 181 12.12 18.54 -6.48
N GLN A 182 11.10 18.43 -7.34
CA GLN A 182 11.21 18.27 -8.79
C GLN A 182 10.21 19.19 -9.49
N MET A 183 10.57 19.70 -10.68
CA MET A 183 9.68 20.58 -11.46
C MET A 183 8.61 19.81 -12.24
N SER A 184 8.82 18.53 -12.51
CA SER A 184 7.85 17.64 -13.15
C SER A 184 8.05 16.21 -12.66
N ILE A 185 6.96 15.45 -12.56
CA ILE A 185 6.97 14.04 -12.18
C ILE A 185 6.80 13.19 -13.44
N PRO A 186 7.77 12.35 -13.82
CA PRO A 186 7.65 11.54 -15.03
C PRO A 186 6.61 10.42 -14.86
N GLU A 187 5.98 9.98 -15.96
CA GLU A 187 4.95 8.93 -15.90
C GLU A 187 5.48 7.60 -15.34
N ASN A 188 6.73 7.25 -15.65
CA ASN A 188 7.41 6.06 -15.14
C ASN A 188 8.05 6.26 -13.75
N PHE A 189 7.73 7.34 -13.04
CA PHE A 189 8.27 7.63 -11.71
C PHE A 189 7.96 6.52 -10.69
N SER A 190 8.96 6.14 -9.90
CA SER A 190 8.86 5.15 -8.83
C SER A 190 9.38 5.72 -7.52
N LEU A 191 8.60 5.61 -6.45
CA LEU A 191 8.99 6.03 -5.09
C LEU A 191 10.02 5.09 -4.42
N CYS A 192 10.29 3.93 -5.03
CA CYS A 192 11.19 2.93 -4.48
C CYS A 192 12.63 3.05 -5.02
N GLU A 193 12.84 3.89 -6.04
CA GLU A 193 14.15 4.10 -6.65
C GLU A 193 14.76 5.40 -6.12
N ASN A 194 16.09 5.46 -5.95
CA ASN A 194 16.80 6.70 -5.60
C ASN A 194 16.26 7.41 -4.34
N THR A 195 16.05 6.67 -3.25
CA THR A 195 15.54 7.17 -1.96
C THR A 195 16.21 8.47 -1.52
N GLU A 196 17.54 8.56 -1.62
CA GLU A 196 18.30 9.78 -1.28
C GLU A 196 17.84 11.01 -2.05
N THR A 197 17.60 10.86 -3.35
CA THR A 197 17.16 11.96 -4.22
C THR A 197 15.70 12.32 -3.98
N ILE A 198 14.84 11.32 -3.78
CA ILE A 198 13.40 11.52 -3.58
C ILE A 198 13.11 12.19 -2.24
N MET A 199 13.77 11.75 -1.17
CA MET A 199 13.53 12.25 0.19
C MET A 199 14.31 13.52 0.50
N ARG A 200 15.13 14.00 -0.43
CA ARG A 200 15.90 15.24 -0.25
C ARG A 200 14.95 16.42 -0.09
N ASN A 201 15.14 17.20 0.97
CA ASN A 201 14.35 18.40 1.29
C ASN A 201 12.84 18.14 1.55
N MET A 202 12.41 16.89 1.74
CA MET A 202 11.05 16.59 2.16
C MET A 202 10.86 16.92 3.63
N ASP A 203 9.69 17.44 3.99
CA ASP A 203 9.32 17.56 5.40
C ASP A 203 8.91 16.20 5.99
N GLU A 204 8.85 16.12 7.33
CA GLU A 204 8.51 14.85 8.00
C GLU A 204 7.13 14.30 7.62
N ARG A 205 6.18 15.19 7.27
CA ARG A 205 4.81 14.79 6.91
C ARG A 205 4.81 14.12 5.55
N ASP A 206 5.52 14.67 4.56
CA ASP A 206 5.68 14.07 3.24
C ASP A 206 6.44 12.75 3.32
N VAL A 207 7.49 12.67 4.15
CA VAL A 207 8.22 11.41 4.42
C VAL A 207 7.28 10.33 4.95
N ARG A 208 6.39 10.67 5.88
CA ARG A 208 5.38 9.73 6.40
C ARG A 208 4.38 9.32 5.31
N SER A 209 3.91 10.26 4.49
CA SER A 209 2.99 10.00 3.38
C SER A 209 3.57 9.02 2.36
N ILE A 210 4.83 9.20 1.94
CA ILE A 210 5.47 8.31 0.96
C ILE A 210 5.80 6.92 1.53
N ASN A 211 6.01 6.81 2.85
CA ASN A 211 6.37 5.54 3.49
C ASN A 211 5.28 4.48 3.32
N GLY A 212 4.00 4.84 3.31
CA GLY A 212 2.90 3.89 3.07
C GLY A 212 3.06 3.16 1.73
N VAL A 213 3.39 3.91 0.66
CA VAL A 213 3.64 3.36 -0.67
C VAL A 213 4.91 2.51 -0.69
N ARG A 214 6.01 3.03 -0.14
CA ARG A 214 7.31 2.35 -0.15
C ARG A 214 7.26 1.02 0.60
N VAL A 215 6.66 0.98 1.79
CA VAL A 215 6.51 -0.25 2.58
C VAL A 215 5.65 -1.29 1.83
N THR A 216 4.57 -0.84 1.18
CA THR A 216 3.69 -1.73 0.43
C THR A 216 4.40 -2.36 -0.78
N GLU A 217 5.14 -1.56 -1.53
CA GLU A 217 5.94 -2.03 -2.67
C GLU A 217 7.09 -2.94 -2.22
N ASP A 218 7.80 -2.59 -1.15
CA ASP A 218 8.85 -3.43 -0.56
C ASP A 218 8.30 -4.81 -0.19
N ILE A 219 7.15 -4.87 0.50
CA ILE A 219 6.48 -6.14 0.83
C ILE A 219 6.21 -6.98 -0.43
N LEU A 220 5.72 -6.36 -1.50
CA LEU A 220 5.43 -7.06 -2.75
C LEU A 220 6.70 -7.50 -3.49
N ASN A 221 7.80 -6.77 -3.36
CA ASN A 221 9.08 -7.07 -4.00
C ASN A 221 9.93 -8.09 -3.23
N LEU A 222 9.70 -8.21 -1.92
CA LEU A 222 10.38 -9.13 -1.00
C LEU A 222 9.72 -10.51 -0.91
N VAL A 223 8.62 -10.74 -1.63
CA VAL A 223 7.91 -12.01 -1.65
C VAL A 223 7.93 -12.62 -3.05
N TYR A 224 8.41 -13.86 -3.15
CA TYR A 224 8.49 -14.60 -4.41
C TYR A 224 7.09 -14.95 -4.96
N ASN A 225 6.32 -15.76 -4.22
CA ASN A 225 4.97 -16.15 -4.64
C ASN A 225 3.93 -15.14 -4.12
N LYS A 226 3.71 -14.08 -4.89
CA LYS A 226 2.75 -13.01 -4.56
C LYS A 226 1.32 -13.54 -4.38
N ASN A 227 0.90 -14.55 -5.15
CA ASN A 227 -0.44 -15.11 -5.00
C ASN A 227 -0.59 -15.85 -3.67
N ALA A 228 0.38 -16.70 -3.32
CA ALA A 228 0.34 -17.44 -2.07
C ALA A 228 0.32 -16.51 -0.85
N PHE A 229 1.12 -15.44 -0.89
CA PHE A 229 1.11 -14.39 0.12
C PHE A 229 -0.25 -13.69 0.24
N LYS A 230 -0.86 -13.29 -0.88
CA LYS A 230 -2.17 -12.61 -0.86
C LYS A 230 -3.24 -13.49 -0.23
N VAL A 231 -3.32 -14.76 -0.62
CA VAL A 231 -4.31 -15.70 -0.07
C VAL A 231 -4.06 -15.95 1.42
N ALA A 232 -2.81 -16.19 1.82
CA ALA A 232 -2.49 -16.38 3.25
C ALA A 232 -2.79 -15.12 4.08
N LEU A 233 -2.41 -13.93 3.60
CA LEU A 233 -2.67 -12.67 4.28
C LEU A 233 -4.18 -12.42 4.44
N LYS A 234 -4.99 -12.74 3.43
CA LYS A 234 -6.45 -12.71 3.52
C LYS A 234 -6.96 -13.56 4.70
N VAL A 235 -6.48 -14.81 4.82
CA VAL A 235 -6.86 -15.72 5.93
C VAL A 235 -6.45 -15.14 7.28
N ILE A 236 -5.19 -14.70 7.43
CA ILE A 236 -4.67 -14.16 8.69
C ILE A 236 -5.44 -12.89 9.10
N ARG A 237 -5.79 -12.01 8.16
CA ARG A 237 -6.60 -10.81 8.46
C ARG A 237 -8.00 -11.17 8.93
N ILE A 238 -8.68 -12.13 8.29
CA ILE A 238 -10.01 -12.61 8.73
C ILE A 238 -9.91 -13.17 10.15
N TRP A 239 -8.93 -14.04 10.38
CA TRP A 239 -8.69 -14.65 11.67
C TRP A 239 -8.45 -13.58 12.74
N ALA A 240 -7.52 -12.63 12.52
CA ALA A 240 -7.19 -11.58 13.47
C ALA A 240 -8.41 -10.70 13.81
N LYS A 241 -9.22 -10.34 12.81
CA LYS A 241 -10.49 -9.61 13.02
C LYS A 241 -11.48 -10.42 13.84
N ARG A 242 -11.72 -11.70 13.51
CA ARG A 242 -12.65 -12.58 14.25
C ARG A 242 -12.18 -12.89 15.67
N ARG A 243 -10.88 -12.77 15.94
CA ARG A 243 -10.28 -12.94 17.27
C ARG A 243 -10.14 -11.62 18.03
N ASN A 244 -10.60 -10.49 17.48
CA ASN A 244 -10.54 -9.16 18.07
C ASN A 244 -9.12 -8.68 18.41
N ILE A 245 -8.14 -9.04 17.59
CA ILE A 245 -6.72 -8.66 17.77
C ILE A 245 -6.20 -7.84 16.57
N TYR A 246 -7.10 -7.13 15.87
CA TYR A 246 -6.79 -6.31 14.70
C TYR A 246 -7.11 -4.84 14.99
N SER A 247 -6.16 -4.10 15.59
CA SER A 247 -6.27 -2.64 15.81
C SER A 247 -4.96 -2.04 16.32
N ASN A 248 -4.30 -1.22 15.50
CA ASN A 248 -3.10 -0.49 15.93
C ASN A 248 -3.41 0.52 17.05
N ALA A 249 -4.55 1.22 16.95
CA ALA A 249 -4.97 2.22 17.92
C ALA A 249 -5.20 1.64 19.34
N LEU A 250 -5.50 0.34 19.44
CA LEU A 250 -5.67 -0.36 20.72
C LEU A 250 -4.41 -1.12 21.17
N GLY A 251 -3.27 -0.91 20.50
CA GLY A 251 -2.00 -1.59 20.81
C GLY A 251 -1.88 -3.01 20.24
N PHE A 252 -2.83 -3.48 19.43
CA PHE A 252 -2.71 -4.72 18.67
C PHE A 252 -2.07 -4.46 17.30
N LEU A 253 -1.89 -5.52 16.51
CA LEU A 253 -1.27 -5.40 15.20
C LEU A 253 -2.22 -4.80 14.15
N GLY A 254 -1.71 -3.82 13.41
CA GLY A 254 -2.38 -3.22 12.25
C GLY A 254 -2.17 -4.01 10.96
N GLY A 255 -2.79 -3.54 9.86
CA GLY A 255 -2.75 -4.23 8.57
C GLY A 255 -1.35 -4.46 8.01
N VAL A 256 -0.49 -3.43 8.09
CA VAL A 256 0.90 -3.52 7.63
C VAL A 256 1.70 -4.51 8.49
N SER A 257 1.53 -4.49 9.82
CA SER A 257 2.20 -5.42 10.72
C SER A 257 1.86 -6.88 10.39
N TRP A 258 0.58 -7.20 10.17
CA TRP A 258 0.18 -8.54 9.73
C TRP A 258 0.78 -8.91 8.38
N ALA A 259 0.86 -7.97 7.43
CA ALA A 259 1.49 -8.21 6.14
C ALA A 259 2.98 -8.53 6.30
N ILE A 260 3.72 -7.79 7.14
CA ILE A 260 5.13 -8.05 7.44
C ILE A 260 5.31 -9.46 8.03
N LEU A 261 4.49 -9.85 9.01
CA LEU A 261 4.58 -11.18 9.61
C LEU A 261 4.35 -12.29 8.58
N VAL A 262 3.34 -12.15 7.71
CA VAL A 262 3.07 -13.13 6.64
C VAL A 262 4.19 -13.15 5.60
N SER A 263 4.69 -11.98 5.17
CA SER A 263 5.83 -11.87 4.26
C SER A 263 7.05 -12.61 4.78
N ARG A 264 7.32 -12.51 6.09
CA ARG A 264 8.45 -13.23 6.71
C ARG A 264 8.32 -14.74 6.53
N ILE A 265 7.13 -15.31 6.70
CA ILE A 265 6.91 -16.75 6.47
C ILE A 265 7.14 -17.11 5.01
N CYS A 266 6.68 -16.27 4.08
CA CYS A 266 6.91 -16.47 2.65
C CYS A 266 8.41 -16.44 2.29
N GLN A 267 9.22 -15.60 2.94
CA GLN A 267 10.68 -15.60 2.74
C GLN A 267 11.34 -16.89 3.25
N LEU A 268 10.89 -17.38 4.41
CA LEU A 268 11.44 -18.60 5.01
C LEU A 268 11.03 -19.88 4.24
N TYR A 269 9.88 -19.85 3.54
CA TYR A 269 9.33 -20.97 2.78
C TYR A 269 8.80 -20.51 1.41
N PRO A 270 9.70 -20.22 0.44
CA PRO A 270 9.34 -19.57 -0.83
C PRO A 270 8.42 -20.40 -1.74
N TYR A 271 8.41 -21.74 -1.59
CA TYR A 271 7.53 -22.64 -2.35
C TYR A 271 6.27 -23.07 -1.58
N ALA A 272 6.07 -22.59 -0.35
CA ALA A 272 4.90 -22.96 0.43
C ALA A 272 3.60 -22.47 -0.21
N THR A 273 2.57 -23.31 -0.16
CA THR A 273 1.21 -22.97 -0.59
C THR A 273 0.51 -22.12 0.49
N PRO A 274 -0.60 -21.44 0.16
CA PRO A 274 -1.39 -20.70 1.14
C PRO A 274 -1.70 -21.45 2.44
N SER A 275 -2.13 -22.72 2.37
CA SER A 275 -2.44 -23.53 3.56
C SER A 275 -1.21 -23.75 4.43
N MET A 276 -0.07 -24.09 3.81
CA MET A 276 1.21 -24.25 4.50
C MET A 276 1.66 -22.95 5.15
N ILE A 277 1.57 -21.80 4.46
CA ILE A 277 1.94 -20.50 5.01
C ILE A 277 1.11 -20.19 6.26
N VAL A 278 -0.20 -20.42 6.23
CA VAL A 278 -1.08 -20.19 7.38
C VAL A 278 -0.71 -21.11 8.56
N TYR A 279 -0.45 -22.39 8.32
CA TYR A 279 0.01 -23.30 9.36
C TYR A 279 1.36 -22.87 9.96
N LEU A 280 2.34 -22.57 9.10
CA LEU A 280 3.69 -22.18 9.49
C LEU A 280 3.69 -20.84 10.22
N PHE A 281 2.81 -19.91 9.85
CA PHE A 281 2.60 -18.64 10.54
C PHE A 281 2.33 -18.86 12.03
N PHE A 282 1.33 -19.67 12.37
CA PHE A 282 1.00 -19.95 13.77
C PHE A 282 2.10 -20.72 14.48
N LYS A 283 2.69 -21.71 13.81
CA LYS A 283 3.78 -22.51 14.37
C LYS A 283 4.99 -21.67 14.73
N ILE A 284 5.40 -20.76 13.83
CA ILE A 284 6.59 -19.93 14.02
C ILE A 284 6.33 -18.81 15.02
N PHE A 285 5.23 -18.07 14.89
CA PHE A 285 4.98 -16.92 15.76
C PHE A 285 4.54 -17.28 17.18
N SER A 286 4.02 -18.49 17.40
CA SER A 286 3.78 -19.01 18.76
C SER A 286 5.07 -19.37 19.51
N GLN A 287 6.14 -19.67 18.79
CA GLN A 287 7.46 -20.03 19.35
C GLN A 287 8.50 -18.94 19.09
N TRP A 288 8.08 -17.78 18.58
CA TRP A 288 9.01 -16.71 18.25
C TRP A 288 9.61 -16.15 19.53
N PRO A 289 10.95 -16.01 19.61
CA PRO A 289 11.62 -15.55 20.81
C PRO A 289 11.49 -14.03 20.95
N TRP A 290 10.29 -13.54 21.24
CA TRP A 290 10.05 -12.13 21.55
C TRP A 290 10.95 -11.70 22.73
N PRO A 291 11.57 -10.51 22.70
CA PRO A 291 11.30 -9.36 21.82
C PRO A 291 12.18 -9.30 20.54
N LYS A 292 12.73 -10.43 20.06
CA LYS A 292 13.51 -10.44 18.82
C LYS A 292 12.68 -9.86 17.65
N PRO A 293 13.19 -8.88 16.89
CA PRO A 293 12.43 -8.22 15.84
C PRO A 293 12.17 -9.14 14.65
N VAL A 294 11.06 -8.91 13.96
CA VAL A 294 10.76 -9.51 12.67
C VAL A 294 11.24 -8.55 11.58
N ARG A 295 12.30 -8.93 10.86
CA ARG A 295 12.88 -8.15 9.76
C ARG A 295 12.70 -8.87 8.44
N LEU A 296 12.36 -8.13 7.39
CA LEU A 296 12.24 -8.65 6.02
C LEU A 296 13.52 -8.46 5.21
N ARG A 297 14.29 -7.41 5.49
CA ARG A 297 15.55 -7.07 4.84
C ARG A 297 16.42 -6.27 5.80
N GLU A 298 17.71 -6.19 5.47
CA GLU A 298 18.67 -5.38 6.21
C GLU A 298 18.26 -3.90 6.16
N SER A 299 18.48 -3.21 7.28
CA SER A 299 18.14 -1.80 7.41
C SER A 299 19.14 -0.95 6.64
N GLU A 300 18.65 -0.17 5.68
CA GLU A 300 19.46 0.81 4.97
C GLU A 300 19.57 2.09 5.81
N ILE A 301 20.78 2.40 6.28
CA ILE A 301 21.06 3.64 6.98
C ILE A 301 21.59 4.65 5.96
N ILE A 302 20.73 5.61 5.61
CA ILE A 302 21.09 6.70 4.72
C ILE A 302 21.49 7.91 5.59
N SER A 303 22.78 7.99 5.93
CA SER A 303 23.31 9.01 6.85
C SER A 303 23.03 10.45 6.39
N SER A 304 22.89 10.66 5.08
CA SER A 304 22.63 11.97 4.45
C SER A 304 21.24 12.54 4.74
N LEU A 305 20.25 11.68 5.07
CA LEU A 305 18.86 12.09 5.29
C LEU A 305 18.53 12.36 6.77
N CYS A 306 19.39 11.93 7.70
CA CYS A 306 19.22 12.09 9.16
C CYS A 306 17.84 11.66 9.69
N LEU A 307 17.16 10.72 9.03
CA LEU A 307 15.85 10.22 9.42
C LEU A 307 15.95 9.26 10.62
N PRO A 308 14.92 9.19 11.48
CA PRO A 308 14.89 8.22 12.58
C PRO A 308 14.83 6.78 12.02
N VAL A 309 15.82 5.97 12.38
CA VAL A 309 15.89 4.54 12.02
C VAL A 309 15.81 3.70 13.29
N TRP A 310 14.99 2.66 13.25
CA TRP A 310 14.89 1.71 14.36
C TRP A 310 16.19 0.91 14.51
N ASP A 311 16.92 1.11 15.63
CA ASP A 311 18.06 0.27 16.01
C ASP A 311 18.01 -0.06 17.52
N PRO A 312 17.76 -1.34 17.89
CA PRO A 312 17.65 -1.74 19.29
C PRO A 312 18.97 -1.59 20.07
N ARG A 313 20.10 -1.37 19.40
CA ARG A 313 21.42 -1.14 20.04
C ARG A 313 21.62 0.33 20.41
N LEU A 314 20.94 1.24 19.72
CA LEU A 314 21.06 2.69 19.92
C LEU A 314 19.93 3.25 20.77
N THR A 315 18.77 2.58 20.81
CA THR A 315 17.61 3.00 21.61
C THR A 315 17.50 2.19 22.90
N VAL A 316 18.23 2.62 23.94
CA VAL A 316 18.07 2.08 25.32
C VAL A 316 16.81 2.65 26.01
N THR A 317 16.12 3.62 25.41
CA THR A 317 14.85 4.16 25.92
C THR A 317 13.94 4.54 24.77
N CYS A 318 12.92 3.72 24.48
CA CYS A 318 11.64 4.21 23.94
C CYS A 318 10.61 3.07 23.89
N GLU A 319 9.80 2.97 24.93
CA GLU A 319 8.44 2.38 24.88
C GLU A 319 7.44 3.27 24.11
N GLN A 320 7.91 4.28 23.39
CA GLN A 320 7.07 5.18 22.61
C GLN A 320 7.73 5.41 21.25
N SER A 321 6.95 5.43 20.17
CA SER A 321 7.29 5.90 18.80
C SER A 321 7.53 4.89 17.67
N PHE A 322 7.30 3.58 17.82
CA PHE A 322 7.38 2.63 16.69
C PHE A 322 6.10 1.84 16.42
N ALA A 323 4.94 2.45 16.71
CA ALA A 323 3.64 1.90 16.35
C ALA A 323 2.69 2.99 15.84
N SER A 324 2.87 3.38 14.58
CA SER A 324 1.86 4.11 13.80
C SER A 324 2.16 3.97 12.33
#